data_AF-A0A973TRB4-F1
#
_entry.id   AF-A0A973TRB4-F1
#
_cell.length_a   1.000
_cell.length_b   1.000
_cell.length_c   1.000
_cell.angle_alpha   90.00
_cell.angle_beta   90.00
_cell.angle_gamma   90.00
#
_symmetry.space_group_name_H-M   'P 1'
#
loop_
_entity.id
_entity.type
_entity.pdbx_description
1 polymer ?
#
loop_
_entity_poly.entity_id
_entity_poly.type
_entity_poly.pdbx_seq_one_letter_code
_entity_poly.pdbx_strand_id
1 'polypeptide(L)' 'MAKLYFYYSAMNAGKTTTLLQSAHNYRERGMRVLVLTPALDDRAGKAGVVASRIGLRSEGMAFGRDDDLLARVFA' A
#
# COMPACT_ATOMS: atom_id res chain seq x y z
N MET A 1 -19.69 5.58 4.60
CA MET A 1 -19.08 6.90 4.40
C MET A 1 -17.60 6.70 4.08
N ALA A 2 -17.10 7.30 3.01
CA ALA A 2 -15.68 7.23 2.65
C ALA A 2 -14.83 8.01 3.66
N LYS A 3 -13.61 7.54 3.93
CA LYS A 3 -12.66 8.18 4.84
C LYS A 3 -11.27 8.18 4.21
N LEU A 4 -10.52 9.27 4.41
CA LEU A 4 -9.12 9.38 4.03
C LEU A 4 -8.27 9.45 5.30
N TYR A 5 -7.30 8.55 5.41
CA TYR A 5 -6.32 8.54 6.48
C TYR A 5 -4.95 8.86 5.90
N PHE A 6 -4.29 9.89 6.43
CA PHE A 6 -2.95 10.29 6.00
C PHE A 6 -1.93 10.03 7.11
N TYR A 7 -0.98 9.13 6.86
CA TYR A 7 0.06 8.77 7.80
C TYR A 7 1.41 9.34 7.35
N TYR A 8 1.90 10.36 8.06
CA TYR A 8 3.22 10.94 7.83
C TYR A 8 4.05 10.91 9.12
N SER A 9 5.36 10.68 8.98
CA SER A 9 6.32 10.61 10.09
C SER A 9 7.73 10.39 9.56
N ALA A 10 8.74 10.41 10.43
CA ALA A 10 10.11 10.04 10.10
C ALA A 10 10.24 8.58 9.61
N MET A 11 11.35 8.24 8.96
CA MET A 11 11.66 6.84 8.63
C MET A 11 11.75 6.00 9.91
N ASN A 12 11.40 4.71 9.84
CA ASN A 12 11.31 3.78 10.98
C ASN A 12 10.11 3.95 11.93
N ALA A 13 9.28 4.97 11.77
CA ALA A 13 8.13 5.20 12.64
C ALA A 13 6.87 4.35 12.29
N GLY A 14 7.03 3.19 11.63
CA GLY A 14 5.93 2.23 11.45
C GLY A 14 4.84 2.55 10.42
N LYS A 15 5.04 3.49 9.48
CA LYS A 15 4.05 3.83 8.44
C LYS A 15 3.59 2.62 7.62
N THR A 16 4.55 1.88 7.06
CA THR A 16 4.23 0.71 6.22
C THR A 16 3.57 -0.40 7.03
N THR A 17 3.99 -0.59 8.29
CA THR A 17 3.35 -1.54 9.20
C THR A 17 1.87 -1.22 9.40
N THR A 18 1.54 0.04 9.67
CA THR A 18 0.15 0.49 9.88
C THR A 18 -0.70 0.30 8.63
N LEU A 19 -0.15 0.62 7.45
CA LEU A 19 -0.83 0.40 6.17
C LEU A 19 -1.11 -1.08 5.92
N LEU A 20 -0.12 -1.95 6.13
CA LEU A 20 -0.26 -3.39 5.91
C LEU A 20 -1.21 -4.05 6.91
N GLN A 21 -1.20 -3.61 8.18
CA GLN A 21 -2.17 -4.06 9.18
C GLN A 21 -3.60 -3.65 8.79
N SER A 22 -3.79 -2.41 8.32
CA SER A 22 -5.10 -1.94 7.88
C SER A 22 -5.61 -2.75 6.68
N ALA A 23 -4.74 -3.01 5.70
CA ALA A 23 -5.06 -3.85 4.56
C ALA A 23 -5.44 -5.28 4.97
N HIS A 24 -4.71 -5.89 5.91
CA HIS A 24 -5.05 -7.20 6.47
C HIS A 24 -6.42 -7.18 7.16
N ASN A 25 -6.66 -6.23 8.06
CA ASN A 25 -7.92 -6.10 8.78
C ASN A 25 -9.13 -5.92 7.85
N TYR A 26 -8.98 -5.19 6.74
CA TYR A 26 -10.04 -5.06 5.75
C TYR A 26 -10.32 -6.37 5.01
N ARG A 27 -9.27 -7.13 4.65
CA ARG A 27 -9.44 -8.47 4.04
C ARG A 27 -10.13 -9.44 4.99
N GLU A 28 -9.74 -9.47 6.27
CA GLU A 28 -10.38 -10.30 7.30
C GLU A 28 -11.89 -10.00 7.47
N ARG A 29 -12.31 -8.77 7.12
CA ARG A 29 -13.72 -8.34 7.14
C ARG A 29 -14.44 -8.57 5.80
N GLY A 30 -13.84 -9.33 4.88
CA GLY A 30 -14.39 -9.65 3.58
C GLY A 30 -14.34 -8.50 2.56
N MET A 31 -13.55 -7.45 2.83
CA MET A 31 -13.43 -6.33 1.89
C MET A 31 -12.35 -6.60 0.85
N ARG A 32 -12.60 -6.14 -0.39
CA ARG A 32 -11.57 -6.09 -1.43
C ARG A 32 -10.60 -4.95 -1.12
N VAL A 33 -9.30 -5.25 -1.16
CA VAL A 33 -8.23 -4.28 -0.86
C VAL A 33 -7.25 -4.20 -2.02
N LEU A 34 -7.05 -2.99 -2.52
CA LEU A 34 -6.00 -2.66 -3.47
C LEU A 34 -4.86 -1.93 -2.73
N VAL A 35 -3.65 -2.49 -2.80
CA VAL A 35 -2.43 -1.84 -2.30
C VAL A 35 -1.69 -1.24 -3.49
N LEU A 36 -1.37 0.04 -3.43
CA LEU A 36 -0.65 0.78 -4.47
C LEU A 36 0.71 1.22 -3.94
N THR A 37 1.72 1.23 -4.82
CA THR A 37 3.06 1.76 -4.51
C THR A 37 3.64 2.47 -5.72
N PRO A 38 4.40 3.57 -5.55
CA PRO A 38 5.10 4.17 -6.68
C PRO A 38 6.05 3.17 -7.36
N ALA A 39 6.14 3.20 -8.68
CA ALA A 39 7.04 2.34 -9.45
C ALA A 39 8.53 2.58 -9.15
N LEU A 40 8.86 3.77 -8.64
CA LEU A 40 10.20 4.14 -8.16
C LEU A 40 10.54 3.56 -6.78
N ASP A 41 9.58 2.94 -6.08
CA ASP A 41 9.86 2.29 -4.79
C ASP A 41 10.27 0.84 -4.99
N ASP A 42 11.58 0.61 -5.01
CA ASP A 42 12.24 -0.69 -5.18
C ASP A 42 12.89 -1.22 -3.90
N ARG A 43 12.65 -0.56 -2.75
CA ARG A 43 13.30 -0.87 -1.45
C ARG A 43 13.05 -2.30 -0.96
N ALA A 44 12.03 -2.97 -1.49
CA ALA A 44 11.68 -4.34 -1.19
C ALA A 44 12.22 -5.37 -2.20
N GLY A 45 13.10 -4.95 -3.12
CA GLY A 45 13.79 -5.75 -4.14
C GLY A 45 13.19 -5.62 -5.55
N LYS A 46 11.90 -5.32 -5.67
CA LYS A 46 11.20 -5.10 -6.95
C LYS A 46 10.03 -4.15 -6.74
N ALA A 47 9.73 -3.33 -7.74
CA ALA A 47 8.49 -2.55 -7.79
C ALA A 47 7.26 -3.46 -7.67
N GLY A 48 6.23 -2.98 -6.99
CA GLY A 48 5.00 -3.76 -6.74
C GLY A 48 5.04 -4.63 -5.48
N VAL A 49 6.01 -4.40 -4.58
CA VAL A 49 6.00 -5.02 -3.25
C VAL A 49 6.06 -3.94 -2.17
N VAL A 50 5.10 -3.97 -1.25
CA VAL A 50 5.08 -3.09 -0.08
C VAL A 50 5.53 -3.88 1.14
N ALA A 51 6.65 -3.49 1.72
CA ALA A 51 7.27 -4.19 2.85
C ALA A 51 7.56 -3.25 4.02
N SER A 52 7.21 -3.70 5.23
CA SER A 52 7.64 -3.08 6.48
C SER A 52 9.02 -3.60 6.91
N ARG A 53 9.70 -2.86 7.79
CA ARG A 53 10.99 -3.27 8.36
C ARG A 53 10.89 -4.41 9.40
N ILE A 54 9.67 -4.69 9.88
CA ILE A 54 9.41 -5.76 10.85
C ILE A 54 8.93 -7.06 10.17
N GLY A 55 9.08 -7.18 8.84
CA GLY A 55 8.83 -8.42 8.11
C GLY A 55 7.44 -8.56 7.50
N LEU A 56 6.48 -7.65 7.77
CA LEU A 56 5.20 -7.65 7.04
C LEU A 56 5.41 -7.26 5.57
N ARG A 57 4.73 -7.97 4.66
CA ARG A 57 4.80 -7.76 3.22
C ARG A 57 3.43 -7.96 2.58
N SER A 58 3.15 -7.24 1.50
CA SER A 58 2.01 -7.48 0.61
C SER A 58 2.44 -7.23 -0.83
N GLU A 59 1.87 -8.00 -1.74
CA GLU A 59 1.84 -7.59 -3.14
C GLU A 59 1.07 -6.27 -3.27
N GLY A 60 1.56 -5.43 -4.16
CA GLY A 60 0.94 -4.16 -4.51
C GLY A 60 1.07 -3.90 -6.00
N MET A 61 0.20 -3.04 -6.51
CA MET A 61 0.28 -2.59 -7.88
C MET A 61 1.17 -1.34 -7.95
N ALA A 62 2.25 -1.45 -8.73
CA ALA A 62 3.13 -0.32 -8.99
C ALA A 62 2.43 0.71 -9.90
N PHE A 63 2.54 2.00 -9.58
CA PHE A 63 2.03 3.08 -10.43
C PHE A 63 3.13 4.10 -10.79
N GLY A 64 3.10 4.55 -12.04
CA GLY A 64 3.94 5.60 -12.60
C GLY A 64 3.22 6.94 -12.67
N ARG A 65 3.87 7.92 -13.32
CA ARG A 65 3.36 9.29 -13.44
C ARG A 65 2.12 9.40 -14.31
N ASP A 66 2.03 8.58 -15.35
CA ASP A 66 1.00 8.69 -16.38
C ASP A 66 -0.19 7.74 -16.14
N ASP A 67 -0.23 7.10 -14.96
CA ASP A 67 -1.29 6.16 -14.60
C ASP A 67 -2.55 6.85 -14.09
N ASP A 68 -3.70 6.44 -14.63
CA ASP A 68 -5.01 6.76 -14.06
C ASP A 68 -5.30 5.82 -12.88
N LEU A 69 -5.09 6.33 -11.66
CA LEU A 69 -5.37 5.58 -10.44
C LEU A 69 -6.87 5.32 -10.22
N LEU A 70 -7.74 6.19 -10.71
CA LEU A 70 -9.19 6.01 -10.58
C LEU A 70 -9.65 4.83 -11.45
N ALA A 71 -9.19 4.78 -12.70
CA ALA A 71 -9.45 3.67 -13.60
C ALA A 71 -8.98 2.33 -13.01
N ARG A 72 -7.80 2.31 -12.36
CA ARG A 72 -7.26 1.10 -11.69
C ARG A 72 -8.08 0.62 -10.50
N VAL A 73 -8.80 1.49 -9.81
CA VAL A 73 -9.68 1.10 -8.68
C VAL A 73 -10.96 0.41 -9.17
N PHE A 74 -11.42 0.74 -10.37
CA PHE A 74 -12.65 0.20 -10.95
C PHE A 74 -12.44 -0.97 -11.93
N ALA A 75 -11.19 -1.31 -12.24
CA ALA A 75 -10.82 -2.53 -12.96
C ALA A 75 -11.03 -3.79 -12.10
#